data_AF-A0A0M6XXD3-F1
#
_entry.id   AF-A0A0M6XXD3-F1
#
_cell.length_a   1.000
_cell.length_b   1.000
_cell.length_c   1.000
_cell.angle_alpha   90.00
_cell.angle_beta   90.00
_cell.angle_gamma   90.00
#
_symmetry.space_group_name_H-M   'P 1'
#
loop_
_entity.id
_entity.type
_entity.pdbx_description
1 polymer ?
#
loop_
_entity_poly.entity_id
_entity_poly.type
_entity_poly.pdbx_seq_one_letter_code
_entity_poly.pdbx_strand_id
1 'polypeptide(L)'
;MAGRADILKHMRAKHVGVFQSAARLYNVAILVRRTNTASLEHVGEPYAAPKRLDCKAKTADFDVKPVGSKCPDAQRKNFAGLVVDPKIVGEKAFKASKMAKVIEEWREFQKQLRPEMATFEQQRKLTYIPRGGVYFVERNPEDPYFGCVKFSSSSLITAAKCVHGDFDLYGIVDMDAPDQLIRVREDRLGQKHTRSPKFFDVQHFVNNRLGIAMVLHGSQETYATEHKDDDLDIFFPSGRIEYAGPAAADIEAFYKKEFPGRTLFRKDEPALDIKGSYVSPGAL
;
A
#
# COMPACT_ATOMS: atom_id res chain seq x y z
N MET A 1 -14.65 -18.96 -7.81
CA MET A 1 -13.48 -19.55 -7.10
C MET A 1 -12.24 -18.77 -7.49
N ALA A 2 -11.84 -17.79 -6.68
CA ALA A 2 -10.62 -17.01 -6.91
C ALA A 2 -9.40 -17.86 -6.52
N GLY A 3 -9.00 -18.80 -7.37
CA GLY A 3 -7.84 -19.66 -7.10
C GLY A 3 -6.50 -19.04 -7.50
N ARG A 4 -5.43 -19.85 -7.39
CA ARG A 4 -4.05 -19.62 -7.87
C ARG A 4 -3.96 -19.04 -9.30
N ALA A 5 -5.01 -19.20 -10.11
CA ALA A 5 -5.10 -18.69 -11.47
C ALA A 5 -5.21 -17.16 -11.60
N ASP A 6 -5.45 -16.42 -10.50
CA ASP A 6 -5.76 -14.99 -10.59
C ASP A 6 -4.72 -14.00 -10.06
N ILE A 7 -3.60 -14.49 -9.48
CA ILE A 7 -2.55 -13.61 -8.95
C ILE A 7 -2.03 -12.62 -10.01
N LEU A 8 -2.01 -13.04 -11.28
CA LEU A 8 -1.52 -12.22 -12.39
C LEU A 8 -2.43 -11.03 -12.74
N LYS A 9 -3.68 -10.99 -12.27
CA LYS A 9 -4.51 -9.79 -12.35
C LYS A 9 -4.12 -8.74 -11.32
N HIS A 10 -3.51 -9.16 -10.21
CA HIS A 10 -3.19 -8.30 -9.06
C HIS A 10 -1.69 -8.05 -8.88
N MET A 11 -0.85 -8.79 -9.59
CA MET A 11 0.60 -8.68 -9.53
C MET A 11 1.24 -9.14 -10.84
N ARG A 12 2.16 -8.34 -11.40
CA ARG A 12 2.88 -8.72 -12.63
C ARG A 12 3.70 -9.99 -12.41
N ALA A 13 3.82 -10.85 -13.42
CA ALA A 13 4.57 -12.13 -13.30
C ALA A 13 6.01 -11.96 -12.79
N LYS A 14 6.71 -10.89 -13.23
CA LYS A 14 8.05 -10.57 -12.72
C LYS A 14 8.06 -10.24 -11.23
N HIS A 15 7.00 -9.61 -10.70
CA HIS A 15 6.89 -9.30 -9.28
C HIS A 15 6.62 -10.59 -8.46
N VAL A 16 5.77 -11.47 -8.98
CA VAL A 16 5.51 -12.81 -8.40
C VAL A 16 6.84 -13.56 -8.21
N GLY A 17 7.69 -13.61 -9.23
CA GLY A 17 8.99 -14.27 -9.16
C GLY A 17 9.94 -13.64 -8.11
N VAL A 18 9.87 -12.32 -7.90
CA VAL A 18 10.64 -11.62 -6.87
C VAL A 18 10.17 -12.01 -5.46
N PHE A 19 8.86 -12.06 -5.22
CA PHE A 19 8.32 -12.51 -3.93
C PHE A 19 8.63 -13.98 -3.64
N GLN A 20 8.52 -14.87 -4.62
CA GLN A 20 8.94 -16.28 -4.46
C GLN A 20 10.43 -16.38 -4.10
N SER A 21 11.28 -15.54 -4.72
CA SER A 21 12.72 -15.51 -4.43
C SER A 21 13.01 -15.01 -3.02
N ALA A 22 12.31 -13.97 -2.57
CA ALA A 22 12.42 -13.45 -1.21
C ALA A 22 11.96 -14.49 -0.17
N ALA A 23 10.81 -15.13 -0.40
CA ALA A 23 10.27 -16.17 0.46
C ALA A 23 11.26 -17.33 0.64
N ARG A 24 11.88 -17.77 -0.47
CA ARG A 24 12.91 -18.82 -0.44
C ARG A 24 14.18 -18.37 0.28
N LEU A 25 14.69 -17.18 -0.04
CA LEU A 25 15.96 -16.69 0.50
C LEU A 25 15.91 -16.56 2.03
N TYR A 26 14.83 -16.02 2.56
CA TYR A 26 14.70 -15.72 3.99
C TYR A 26 13.98 -16.82 4.79
N ASN A 27 13.62 -17.93 4.13
CA ASN A 27 12.82 -19.02 4.68
C ASN A 27 11.54 -18.51 5.37
N VAL A 28 10.76 -17.68 4.66
CA VAL A 28 9.52 -17.08 5.17
C VAL A 28 8.33 -17.37 4.25
N ALA A 29 7.12 -17.44 4.83
CA ALA A 29 5.90 -17.22 4.07
C ALA A 29 5.57 -15.73 4.04
N ILE A 30 5.40 -15.16 2.84
CA ILE A 30 5.06 -13.75 2.64
C ILE A 30 3.59 -13.68 2.22
N LEU A 31 2.76 -13.00 3.00
CA LEU A 31 1.35 -12.80 2.70
C LEU A 31 1.14 -11.38 2.21
N VAL A 32 0.68 -11.22 0.97
CA VAL A 32 0.47 -9.93 0.31
C VAL A 32 -1.02 -9.74 0.08
N ARG A 33 -1.57 -8.60 0.48
CA ARG A 33 -2.95 -8.24 0.18
C ARG A 33 -3.06 -7.86 -1.28
N ARG A 34 -4.14 -8.28 -1.94
CA ARG A 34 -4.39 -7.87 -3.33
C ARG A 34 -4.59 -6.37 -3.42
N THR A 35 -3.71 -5.74 -4.17
CA THR A 35 -3.82 -4.31 -4.47
C THR A 35 -4.95 -4.06 -5.49
N ASN A 36 -5.36 -2.80 -5.62
CA ASN A 36 -6.25 -2.39 -6.70
C ASN A 36 -5.53 -2.64 -8.03
N THR A 37 -6.07 -3.53 -8.86
CA THR A 37 -5.46 -4.00 -10.11
C THR A 37 -5.15 -2.85 -11.06
N ALA A 38 -5.96 -1.79 -11.07
CA ALA A 38 -5.72 -0.61 -11.88
C ALA A 38 -4.40 0.08 -11.50
N SER A 39 -3.97 0.00 -10.23
CA SER A 39 -2.69 0.58 -9.79
C SER A 39 -1.48 0.01 -10.54
N LEU A 40 -1.59 -1.23 -11.04
CA LEU A 40 -0.50 -1.90 -11.76
C LEU A 40 -0.08 -1.17 -13.02
N GLU A 41 -0.93 -0.36 -13.65
CA GLU A 41 -0.56 0.39 -14.85
C GLU A 41 0.41 1.54 -14.54
N HIS A 42 0.38 2.07 -13.31
CA HIS A 42 1.24 3.17 -12.88
C HIS A 42 2.58 2.69 -12.29
N VAL A 43 2.71 1.39 -12.02
CA VAL A 43 3.88 0.83 -11.34
C VAL A 43 5.12 0.93 -12.21
N GLY A 44 6.08 1.76 -11.77
CA GLY A 44 7.33 2.03 -12.47
C GLY A 44 7.28 3.23 -13.41
N GLU A 45 6.13 3.88 -13.54
CA GLU A 45 5.98 5.03 -14.40
C GLU A 45 6.62 6.29 -13.79
N PRO A 46 7.28 7.15 -14.58
CA PRO A 46 8.01 8.30 -14.05
C PRO A 46 7.09 9.34 -13.38
N TYR A 47 5.82 9.41 -13.79
CA TYR A 47 4.81 10.33 -13.26
C TYR A 47 4.18 9.85 -11.95
N ALA A 48 4.46 8.62 -11.50
CA ALA A 48 3.75 8.01 -10.39
C ALA A 48 4.71 7.50 -9.29
N ALA A 49 4.21 7.45 -8.06
CA ALA A 49 4.92 6.94 -6.90
C ALA A 49 4.01 6.08 -6.02
N PRO A 50 4.53 5.02 -5.39
CA PRO A 50 3.75 4.17 -4.51
C PRO A 50 3.36 4.91 -3.22
N LYS A 51 2.17 4.57 -2.72
CA LYS A 51 1.54 5.15 -1.54
C LYS A 51 2.32 4.84 -0.26
N ARG A 52 2.80 5.88 0.42
CA ARG A 52 3.57 5.75 1.68
C ARG A 52 2.67 5.44 2.87
N LEU A 53 3.31 5.04 3.97
CA LEU A 53 2.65 4.75 5.26
C LEU A 53 1.73 5.87 5.76
N ASP A 54 2.12 7.14 5.56
CA ASP A 54 1.38 8.33 5.98
C ASP A 54 0.21 8.69 5.04
N CYS A 55 0.14 8.12 3.84
CA CYS A 55 -1.01 8.28 2.95
C CYS A 55 -1.95 7.08 3.13
N LYS A 56 -3.12 7.29 3.75
CA LYS A 56 -4.16 6.25 3.90
C LYS A 56 -5.36 6.42 2.97
N ALA A 57 -5.46 7.56 2.29
CA ALA A 57 -6.45 7.82 1.26
C ALA A 57 -6.48 6.71 0.19
N LYS A 58 -7.68 6.39 -0.29
CA LYS A 58 -7.90 5.26 -1.20
C LYS A 58 -7.65 5.63 -2.65
N THR A 59 -7.23 4.65 -3.45
CA THR A 59 -7.13 4.79 -4.90
C THR A 59 -8.50 4.70 -5.55
N ALA A 60 -8.69 5.36 -6.69
CA ALA A 60 -9.89 5.25 -7.50
C ALA A 60 -10.01 3.83 -8.09
N ASP A 61 -11.23 3.29 -8.12
CA ASP A 61 -11.55 2.02 -8.76
C ASP A 61 -11.86 2.21 -10.27
N PHE A 62 -12.30 3.41 -10.69
CA PHE A 62 -12.77 3.68 -12.04
C PHE A 62 -12.26 5.02 -12.58
N ASP A 63 -12.06 5.08 -13.90
CA ASP A 63 -11.81 6.33 -14.61
C ASP A 63 -13.10 7.13 -14.76
N VAL A 64 -13.03 8.41 -14.41
CA VAL A 64 -14.16 9.35 -14.54
C VAL A 64 -13.65 10.71 -14.97
N LYS A 65 -14.44 11.49 -15.70
CA LYS A 65 -14.10 12.88 -15.97
C LYS A 65 -14.37 13.73 -14.71
N PRO A 66 -13.35 14.31 -14.06
CA PRO A 66 -13.56 15.12 -12.87
C PRO A 66 -14.40 16.37 -13.19
N VAL A 67 -15.23 16.79 -12.24
CA VAL A 67 -16.02 18.02 -12.39
C VAL A 67 -15.07 19.22 -12.37
N GLY A 68 -15.15 20.07 -13.40
CA GLY A 68 -14.29 21.24 -13.54
C GLY A 68 -12.97 20.99 -14.27
N SER A 69 -12.69 19.75 -14.70
CA SER A 69 -11.58 19.50 -15.61
C SER A 69 -11.82 20.22 -16.95
N LYS A 70 -10.81 20.94 -17.41
CA LYS A 70 -10.71 21.61 -18.72
C LYS A 70 -9.71 20.91 -19.65
N CYS A 71 -9.03 19.87 -19.17
CA CYS A 71 -8.12 19.06 -19.97
C CYS A 71 -8.90 18.40 -21.13
N PRO A 72 -8.44 18.54 -22.39
CA PRO A 72 -9.06 17.87 -23.53
C PRO A 72 -9.14 16.35 -23.32
N ASP A 73 -10.23 15.71 -23.76
CA ASP A 73 -10.44 14.27 -23.53
C ASP A 73 -9.30 13.41 -24.13
N ALA A 74 -8.68 13.86 -25.22
CA ALA A 74 -7.52 13.19 -25.85
C ALA A 74 -6.21 13.28 -25.03
N GLN A 75 -6.11 14.24 -24.11
CA GLN A 75 -4.90 14.46 -23.28
C GLN A 75 -5.07 13.94 -21.86
N ARG A 76 -6.32 13.77 -21.39
CA ARG A 76 -6.65 13.22 -20.08
C ARG A 76 -5.99 11.86 -19.88
N LYS A 77 -5.47 11.63 -18.68
CA LYS A 77 -4.91 10.34 -18.27
C LYS A 77 -5.87 9.60 -17.36
N ASN A 78 -5.65 8.29 -17.26
CA ASN A 78 -6.41 7.44 -16.36
C ASN A 78 -6.05 7.76 -14.90
N PHE A 79 -7.05 7.67 -14.03
CA PHE A 79 -6.93 7.86 -12.59
C PHE A 79 -7.26 6.58 -11.81
N ALA A 80 -7.88 5.58 -12.44
CA ALA A 80 -8.11 4.28 -11.80
C ALA A 80 -6.77 3.71 -11.33
N GLY A 81 -6.62 3.47 -10.03
CA GLY A 81 -5.35 3.05 -9.43
C GLY A 81 -4.50 4.18 -8.83
N LEU A 82 -4.88 5.44 -9.04
CA LEU A 82 -4.30 6.62 -8.38
C LEU A 82 -5.16 7.07 -7.18
N VAL A 83 -4.52 7.69 -6.19
CA VAL A 83 -5.18 8.37 -5.08
C VAL A 83 -5.72 9.71 -5.56
N VAL A 84 -7.00 9.96 -5.32
CA VAL A 84 -7.70 11.16 -5.80
C VAL A 84 -8.51 11.83 -4.71
N ASP A 85 -8.78 13.13 -4.87
CA ASP A 85 -9.73 13.86 -4.02
C ASP A 85 -11.17 13.47 -4.41
N PRO A 86 -11.93 12.77 -3.54
CA PRO A 86 -13.28 12.31 -3.85
C PRO A 86 -14.26 13.46 -4.08
N LYS A 87 -13.97 14.68 -3.60
CA LYS A 87 -14.82 15.85 -3.83
C LYS A 87 -14.64 16.45 -5.22
N ILE A 88 -13.45 16.29 -5.82
CA ILE A 88 -13.14 16.83 -7.16
C ILE A 88 -13.49 15.80 -8.24
N VAL A 89 -12.97 14.59 -8.05
CA VAL A 89 -13.13 13.51 -9.03
C VAL A 89 -14.53 12.89 -8.94
N GLY A 90 -15.14 12.96 -7.76
CA GLY A 90 -16.52 12.55 -7.53
C GLY A 90 -16.64 11.08 -7.14
N GLU A 91 -17.82 10.75 -6.62
CA GLU A 91 -18.09 9.46 -6.00
C GLU A 91 -18.01 8.27 -6.97
N LYS A 92 -18.30 8.52 -8.26
CA LYS A 92 -18.29 7.51 -9.32
C LYS A 92 -16.90 6.90 -9.58
N ALA A 93 -15.84 7.53 -9.09
CA ALA A 93 -14.49 6.96 -9.16
C ALA A 93 -14.29 5.77 -8.21
N PHE A 94 -15.21 5.53 -7.27
CA PHE A 94 -15.07 4.50 -6.26
C PHE A 94 -16.23 3.51 -6.32
N LYS A 95 -15.97 2.25 -5.95
CA LYS A 95 -17.03 1.27 -5.71
C LYS A 95 -17.89 1.73 -4.53
N ALA A 96 -19.21 1.65 -4.68
CA ALA A 96 -20.16 2.07 -3.63
C ALA A 96 -19.89 1.40 -2.28
N SER A 97 -19.52 0.11 -2.29
CA SER A 97 -19.18 -0.65 -1.07
C SER A 97 -17.96 -0.11 -0.31
N LYS A 98 -17.09 0.67 -0.95
CA LYS A 98 -15.88 1.25 -0.33
C LYS A 98 -16.09 2.69 0.13
N MET A 99 -17.19 3.34 -0.25
CA MET A 99 -17.32 4.79 -0.11
C MET A 99 -17.20 5.29 1.34
N ALA A 100 -17.79 4.58 2.29
CA ALA A 100 -17.66 4.93 3.72
C ALA A 100 -16.18 5.01 4.14
N LYS A 101 -15.38 4.03 3.72
CA LYS A 101 -13.94 3.99 4.01
C LYS A 101 -13.14 5.04 3.23
N VAL A 102 -13.55 5.35 1.99
CA VAL A 102 -12.95 6.44 1.20
C VAL A 102 -13.10 7.77 1.93
N ILE A 103 -14.30 8.10 2.39
CA ILE A 103 -14.58 9.36 3.10
C ILE A 103 -13.83 9.44 4.43
N GLU A 104 -13.83 8.35 5.21
CA GLU A 104 -13.13 8.25 6.49
C GLU A 104 -11.62 8.52 6.31
N GLU A 105 -10.97 7.77 5.43
CA GLU A 105 -9.52 7.89 5.22
C GLU A 105 -9.13 9.20 4.54
N TRP A 106 -9.98 9.72 3.65
CA TRP A 106 -9.78 11.05 3.07
C TRP A 106 -9.84 12.15 4.12
N ARG A 107 -10.78 12.06 5.08
CA ARG A 107 -10.95 13.06 6.13
C ARG A 107 -9.72 13.19 7.02
N GLU A 108 -9.05 12.08 7.29
CA GLU A 108 -7.79 12.07 8.03
C GLU A 108 -6.62 12.51 7.16
N PHE A 109 -6.52 12.02 5.92
CA PHE A 109 -5.45 12.40 5.00
C PHE A 109 -5.44 13.89 4.67
N GLN A 110 -6.59 14.52 4.43
CA GLN A 110 -6.66 15.93 4.04
C GLN A 110 -6.05 16.88 5.08
N LYS A 111 -5.91 16.46 6.35
CA LYS A 111 -5.22 17.22 7.40
C LYS A 111 -3.73 17.42 7.11
N GLN A 112 -3.13 16.60 6.25
CA GLN A 112 -1.74 16.73 5.81
C GLN A 112 -1.59 17.75 4.67
N LEU A 113 -2.67 18.07 3.96
CA LEU A 113 -2.66 19.01 2.85
C LEU A 113 -2.49 20.46 3.33
N ARG A 114 -1.98 21.31 2.46
CA ARG A 114 -1.73 22.72 2.78
C ARG A 114 -2.89 23.59 2.30
N PRO A 115 -3.55 24.39 3.16
CA PRO A 115 -4.63 25.29 2.75
C PRO A 115 -4.17 26.34 1.72
N GLU A 116 -2.89 26.68 1.69
CA GLU A 116 -2.26 27.52 0.67
C GLU A 116 -2.21 26.88 -0.72
N MET A 117 -2.61 25.62 -0.84
CA MET A 117 -2.70 24.88 -2.09
C MET A 117 -4.13 24.44 -2.40
N ALA A 118 -5.14 25.05 -1.74
CA ALA A 118 -6.54 24.64 -1.87
C ALA A 118 -7.13 24.93 -3.26
N THR A 119 -6.57 25.90 -3.99
CA THR A 119 -7.04 26.33 -5.32
C THR A 119 -5.90 26.41 -6.32
N PHE A 120 -6.24 26.37 -7.62
CA PHE A 120 -5.27 26.55 -8.71
C PHE A 120 -4.52 27.89 -8.62
N GLU A 121 -5.26 28.97 -8.36
CA GLU A 121 -4.72 30.32 -8.25
C GLU A 121 -3.68 30.46 -7.14
N GLN A 122 -3.84 29.71 -6.06
CA GLN A 122 -2.84 29.68 -5.00
C GLN A 122 -1.66 28.77 -5.37
N GLN A 123 -1.93 27.58 -5.93
CA GLN A 123 -0.88 26.64 -6.33
C GLN A 123 0.08 27.22 -7.37
N ARG A 124 -0.43 27.91 -8.40
CA ARG A 124 0.39 28.45 -9.49
C ARG A 124 1.39 29.55 -9.06
N LYS A 125 1.24 30.07 -7.84
CA LYS A 125 2.14 31.08 -7.25
C LYS A 125 3.28 30.46 -6.44
N LEU A 126 3.27 29.14 -6.27
CA LEU A 126 4.21 28.42 -5.41
C LEU A 126 5.17 27.59 -6.26
N THR A 127 6.42 27.55 -5.84
CA THR A 127 7.43 26.62 -6.36
C THR A 127 7.52 25.35 -5.51
N TYR A 128 7.33 25.50 -4.19
CA TYR A 128 7.44 24.44 -3.21
C TYR A 128 6.14 24.29 -2.41
N ILE A 129 5.85 23.06 -1.99
CA ILE A 129 4.77 22.75 -1.06
C ILE A 129 5.06 23.43 0.29
N PRO A 130 4.17 24.30 0.80
CA PRO A 130 4.46 25.10 1.99
C PRO A 130 4.68 24.29 3.27
N ARG A 131 5.46 24.86 4.20
CA ARG A 131 5.74 24.31 5.55
C ARG A 131 6.25 22.86 5.50
N GLY A 132 7.21 22.59 4.61
CA GLY A 132 7.79 21.25 4.43
C GLY A 132 6.76 20.17 4.11
N GLY A 133 5.61 20.55 3.53
CA GLY A 133 4.61 19.59 3.11
C GLY A 133 5.12 18.75 1.94
N VAL A 134 4.58 17.55 1.80
CA VAL A 134 5.02 16.62 0.74
C VAL A 134 3.88 16.14 -0.14
N TYR A 135 2.64 16.50 0.20
CA TYR A 135 1.43 16.15 -0.56
C TYR A 135 0.65 17.40 -0.94
N PHE A 136 0.05 17.36 -2.12
CA PHE A 136 -1.01 18.27 -2.54
C PHE A 136 -1.98 17.56 -3.49
N VAL A 137 -3.14 18.17 -3.74
CA VAL A 137 -4.07 17.71 -4.79
C VAL A 137 -3.83 18.57 -6.02
N GLU A 138 -3.68 17.99 -7.21
CA GLU A 138 -3.55 18.76 -8.44
C GLU A 138 -4.80 19.60 -8.69
N ARG A 139 -4.64 20.94 -8.73
CA ARG A 139 -5.75 21.88 -8.89
C ARG A 139 -5.78 22.55 -10.27
N ASN A 140 -4.76 22.38 -11.12
CA ASN A 140 -4.78 22.90 -12.48
C ASN A 140 -5.85 22.16 -13.31
N PRO A 141 -6.93 22.82 -13.74
CA PRO A 141 -8.00 22.15 -14.49
C PRO A 141 -7.54 21.63 -15.85
N GLU A 142 -6.42 22.12 -16.39
CA GLU A 142 -5.85 21.67 -17.66
C GLU A 142 -4.85 20.51 -17.50
N ASP A 143 -4.43 20.19 -16.26
CA ASP A 143 -3.52 19.08 -16.00
C ASP A 143 -4.23 17.74 -16.28
N PRO A 144 -3.58 16.78 -16.96
CA PRO A 144 -4.17 15.47 -17.25
C PRO A 144 -4.56 14.66 -16.02
N TYR A 145 -4.01 14.99 -14.85
CA TYR A 145 -4.23 14.35 -13.55
C TYR A 145 -4.95 15.29 -12.57
N PHE A 146 -5.74 16.25 -13.07
CA PHE A 146 -6.55 17.13 -12.23
C PHE A 146 -7.38 16.35 -11.19
N GLY A 147 -7.19 16.67 -9.91
CA GLY A 147 -7.81 15.99 -8.78
C GLY A 147 -7.03 14.82 -8.18
N CYS A 148 -5.91 14.40 -8.78
CA CYS A 148 -5.01 13.42 -8.17
C CYS A 148 -4.24 14.00 -6.98
N VAL A 149 -3.97 13.17 -5.98
CA VAL A 149 -2.96 13.45 -4.96
C VAL A 149 -1.57 13.27 -5.58
N LYS A 150 -0.74 14.32 -5.49
CA LYS A 150 0.65 14.32 -5.89
C LYS A 150 1.57 14.35 -4.67
N PHE A 151 2.65 13.57 -4.71
CA PHE A 151 3.69 13.45 -3.70
C PHE A 151 5.02 13.97 -4.22
N SER A 152 5.71 14.80 -3.43
CA SER A 152 7.08 15.26 -3.72
C SER A 152 8.00 14.99 -2.54
N SER A 153 9.09 14.26 -2.77
CA SER A 153 10.12 13.98 -1.75
C SER A 153 10.94 15.21 -1.39
N SER A 154 11.01 16.21 -2.27
CA SER A 154 11.78 17.45 -2.09
C SER A 154 10.90 18.67 -1.84
N SER A 155 9.59 18.47 -1.68
CA SER A 155 8.58 19.54 -1.68
C SER A 155 8.49 20.35 -2.99
N LEU A 156 9.34 20.11 -3.99
CA LEU A 156 9.28 20.79 -5.29
C LEU A 156 8.03 20.33 -6.04
N ILE A 157 7.14 21.26 -6.39
CA ILE A 157 5.83 20.96 -6.99
C ILE A 157 5.98 20.30 -8.36
N THR A 158 6.91 20.78 -9.18
CA THR A 158 7.16 20.25 -10.54
C THR A 158 7.79 18.85 -10.55
N ALA A 159 8.39 18.42 -9.45
CA ALA A 159 8.91 17.06 -9.29
C ALA A 159 7.90 16.08 -8.69
N ALA A 160 6.68 16.55 -8.38
CA ALA A 160 5.68 15.75 -7.70
C ALA A 160 5.06 14.70 -8.63
N LYS A 161 4.76 13.54 -8.06
CA LYS A 161 4.25 12.36 -8.76
C LYS A 161 2.88 11.97 -8.23
N CYS A 162 1.99 11.52 -9.10
CA CYS A 162 0.72 10.95 -8.67
C CYS A 162 0.94 9.74 -7.76
N VAL A 163 0.12 9.58 -6.73
CA VAL A 163 0.25 8.47 -5.79
C VAL A 163 -0.57 7.28 -6.27
N HIS A 164 0.04 6.11 -6.42
CA HIS A 164 -0.64 4.85 -6.78
C HIS A 164 -0.58 3.81 -5.65
N GLY A 165 -1.38 2.75 -5.75
CA GLY A 165 -1.38 1.65 -4.76
C GLY A 165 -0.04 0.93 -4.66
N ASP A 166 0.34 0.54 -3.45
CA ASP A 166 1.53 -0.25 -3.12
C ASP A 166 1.18 -1.74 -2.86
N PHE A 167 2.17 -2.55 -2.50
CA PHE A 167 1.97 -3.93 -2.05
C PHE A 167 1.91 -3.98 -0.53
N ASP A 168 0.67 -3.94 -0.02
CA ASP A 168 0.37 -4.07 1.39
C ASP A 168 0.67 -5.50 1.88
N LEU A 169 1.59 -5.63 2.82
CA LEU A 169 1.83 -6.92 3.47
C LEU A 169 0.75 -7.21 4.52
N TYR A 170 0.18 -8.40 4.45
CA TYR A 170 -0.63 -8.93 5.54
C TYR A 170 0.23 -9.53 6.63
N GLY A 171 1.30 -10.23 6.25
CA GLY A 171 2.16 -10.97 7.17
C GLY A 171 3.49 -11.42 6.56
N ILE A 172 4.47 -11.65 7.44
CA ILE A 172 5.71 -12.36 7.13
C ILE A 172 5.89 -13.39 8.25
N VAL A 173 5.66 -14.65 7.92
CA VAL A 173 5.76 -15.78 8.85
C VAL A 173 7.14 -16.42 8.70
N ASP A 174 7.87 -16.54 9.81
CA ASP A 174 9.12 -17.28 9.85
C ASP A 174 8.84 -18.78 9.80
N MET A 175 9.35 -19.49 8.79
CA MET A 175 9.05 -20.92 8.64
C MET A 175 9.87 -21.80 9.57
N ASP A 176 10.89 -21.25 10.25
CA ASP A 176 11.61 -21.94 11.32
C ASP A 176 10.83 -21.96 12.64
N ALA A 177 9.90 -21.01 12.82
CA ALA A 177 9.02 -20.90 13.99
C ALA A 177 7.66 -20.29 13.61
N PRO A 178 6.83 -20.99 12.79
CA PRO A 178 5.63 -20.41 12.18
C PRO A 178 4.53 -20.08 13.19
N ASP A 179 4.53 -20.74 14.34
CA ASP A 179 3.65 -20.49 15.49
C ASP A 179 3.96 -19.17 16.20
N GLN A 180 5.20 -18.67 16.12
CA GLN A 180 5.63 -17.47 16.83
C GLN A 180 5.25 -16.18 16.08
N LEU A 181 4.59 -15.27 16.79
CA LEU A 181 4.32 -13.91 16.32
C LEU A 181 5.20 -12.90 17.06
N ILE A 182 6.32 -12.52 16.45
CA ILE A 182 7.22 -11.48 16.97
C ILE A 182 6.88 -10.13 16.34
N ARG A 183 6.82 -9.07 17.16
CA ARG A 183 6.50 -7.71 16.71
C ARG A 183 7.60 -6.72 17.07
N VAL A 184 8.04 -5.97 16.06
CA VAL A 184 8.86 -4.77 16.25
C VAL A 184 7.96 -3.54 16.15
N ARG A 185 8.05 -2.63 17.13
CA ARG A 185 7.28 -1.38 17.19
C ARG A 185 8.20 -0.17 17.00
N GLU A 186 7.81 0.72 16.10
CA GLU A 186 8.50 1.99 15.87
C GLU A 186 7.52 3.09 15.45
N ASP A 187 7.92 4.36 15.59
CA ASP A 187 7.20 5.48 15.01
C ASP A 187 7.90 5.89 13.71
N ARG A 188 7.15 5.89 12.60
CA ARG A 188 7.69 6.22 11.27
C ARG A 188 6.73 7.16 10.57
N LEU A 189 7.25 8.31 10.11
CA LEU A 189 6.44 9.35 9.44
C LEU A 189 5.25 9.84 10.28
N GLY A 190 5.43 9.93 11.60
CA GLY A 190 4.37 10.31 12.54
C GLY A 190 3.25 9.26 12.69
N GLN A 191 3.44 8.06 12.13
CA GLN A 191 2.51 6.94 12.24
C GLN A 191 3.14 5.83 13.08
N LYS A 192 2.32 5.17 13.90
CA LYS A 192 2.71 3.91 14.54
C LYS A 192 2.95 2.88 13.44
N HIS A 193 4.13 2.27 13.47
CA HIS A 193 4.55 1.27 12.52
C HIS A 193 4.87 -0.03 13.27
N THR A 194 4.24 -1.11 12.84
CA THR A 194 4.48 -2.45 13.39
C THR A 194 4.84 -3.40 12.26
N ARG A 195 5.79 -4.29 12.53
CA ARG A 195 6.34 -5.19 11.51
C ARG A 195 6.90 -6.47 12.12
N SER A 196 7.07 -7.48 11.28
CA SER A 196 7.87 -8.68 11.57
C SER A 196 9.37 -8.33 11.65
N PRO A 197 10.18 -9.07 12.42
CA PRO A 197 11.65 -8.93 12.42
C PRO A 197 12.27 -8.96 11.02
N LYS A 198 11.85 -9.90 10.17
CA LYS A 198 12.34 -10.11 8.80
C LYS A 198 11.81 -9.09 7.77
N PHE A 199 11.02 -8.10 8.21
CA PHE A 199 10.39 -7.13 7.31
C PHE A 199 11.38 -6.33 6.48
N PHE A 200 12.43 -5.78 7.09
CA PHE A 200 13.36 -4.93 6.33
C PHE A 200 14.15 -5.73 5.30
N ASP A 201 14.51 -6.97 5.60
CA ASP A 201 15.20 -7.85 4.65
C ASP A 201 14.31 -8.14 3.44
N VAL A 202 13.05 -8.54 3.68
CA VAL A 202 12.06 -8.76 2.63
C VAL A 202 11.79 -7.47 1.84
N GLN A 203 11.57 -6.35 2.53
CA GLN A 203 11.30 -5.05 1.91
C GLN A 203 12.46 -4.63 1.00
N HIS A 204 13.70 -4.67 1.50
CA HIS A 204 14.87 -4.27 0.74
C HIS A 204 15.10 -5.19 -0.46
N PHE A 205 15.03 -6.50 -0.27
CA PHE A 205 15.20 -7.45 -1.36
C PHE A 205 14.15 -7.23 -2.46
N VAL A 206 12.87 -7.19 -2.08
CA VAL A 206 11.76 -7.05 -3.02
C VAL A 206 11.89 -5.71 -3.77
N ASN A 207 12.01 -4.59 -3.06
CA ASN A 207 12.05 -3.27 -3.68
C ASN A 207 13.27 -3.11 -4.62
N ASN A 208 14.44 -3.59 -4.21
CA ASN A 208 15.64 -3.53 -5.04
C ASN A 208 15.49 -4.36 -6.31
N ARG A 209 14.90 -5.57 -6.22
CA ARG A 209 14.74 -6.45 -7.39
C ARG A 209 13.62 -6.00 -8.32
N LEU A 210 12.62 -5.30 -7.78
CA LEU A 210 11.58 -4.63 -8.57
C LEU A 210 12.10 -3.35 -9.25
N GLY A 211 13.14 -2.72 -8.71
CA GLY A 211 13.65 -1.41 -9.14
C GLY A 211 12.79 -0.23 -8.66
N ILE A 212 11.85 -0.48 -7.76
CA ILE A 212 10.87 0.48 -7.25
C ILE A 212 10.42 0.09 -5.84
N ALA A 213 10.12 1.08 -5.00
CA ALA A 213 9.75 0.87 -3.59
C ALA A 213 8.26 0.49 -3.41
N MET A 214 7.86 -0.71 -3.84
CA MET A 214 6.47 -1.17 -3.79
C MET A 214 6.01 -1.72 -2.45
N VAL A 215 6.92 -2.20 -1.60
CA VAL A 215 6.61 -2.59 -0.22
C VAL A 215 7.06 -1.46 0.67
N LEU A 216 6.14 -0.72 1.30
CA LEU A 216 6.48 0.52 2.02
C LEU A 216 6.27 0.46 3.53
N HIS A 217 5.45 -0.46 4.02
CA HIS A 217 5.19 -0.62 5.44
C HIS A 217 4.94 -2.07 5.86
N GLY A 218 5.00 -2.28 7.17
CA GLY A 218 4.85 -3.55 7.83
C GLY A 218 3.45 -4.13 7.76
N SER A 219 3.26 -5.23 8.48
CA SER A 219 2.22 -6.21 8.21
C SER A 219 1.01 -6.09 9.13
N GLN A 220 -0.17 -6.35 8.58
CA GLN A 220 -1.46 -6.33 9.29
C GLN A 220 -1.51 -7.24 10.52
N GLU A 221 -0.92 -8.44 10.43
CA GLU A 221 -0.90 -9.42 11.52
C GLU A 221 -0.27 -8.91 12.82
N THR A 222 0.54 -7.85 12.75
CA THR A 222 1.28 -7.33 13.91
C THR A 222 0.49 -6.30 14.74
N TYR A 223 -0.70 -5.89 14.27
CA TYR A 223 -1.56 -4.95 15.00
C TYR A 223 -3.05 -5.32 15.01
N ALA A 224 -3.48 -6.32 14.24
CA ALA A 224 -4.85 -6.79 14.23
C ALA A 224 -5.10 -7.86 15.30
N THR A 225 -6.26 -7.79 15.95
CA THR A 225 -6.72 -8.79 16.95
C THR A 225 -7.56 -9.92 16.36
N GLU A 226 -8.00 -9.76 15.12
CA GLU A 226 -8.84 -10.69 14.39
C GLU A 226 -8.56 -10.58 12.89
N HIS A 227 -8.82 -11.66 12.16
CA HIS A 227 -8.80 -11.63 10.71
C HIS A 227 -9.99 -10.78 10.23
N LYS A 228 -9.81 -10.08 9.11
CA LYS A 228 -10.85 -9.31 8.43
C LYS A 228 -10.95 -9.80 7.01
N ASP A 229 -12.06 -9.49 6.35
CA ASP A 229 -12.24 -9.80 4.95
C ASP A 229 -11.11 -9.15 4.13
N ASP A 230 -10.36 -10.01 3.45
CA ASP A 230 -9.16 -9.67 2.72
C ASP A 230 -8.88 -10.74 1.66
N ASP A 231 -8.26 -10.34 0.56
CA ASP A 231 -7.75 -11.25 -0.46
C ASP A 231 -6.23 -11.34 -0.34
N LEU A 232 -5.72 -12.52 0.02
CA LEU A 232 -4.29 -12.73 0.27
C LEU A 232 -3.68 -13.66 -0.76
N ASP A 233 -2.57 -13.24 -1.36
CA ASP A 233 -1.68 -14.13 -2.11
C ASP A 233 -0.47 -14.46 -1.21
N ILE A 234 -0.21 -15.75 -1.00
CA ILE A 234 0.78 -16.25 -0.05
C ILE A 234 1.91 -16.94 -0.79
N PHE A 235 3.15 -16.49 -0.56
CA PHE A 235 4.37 -17.03 -1.17
C PHE A 235 5.14 -17.84 -0.14
N PHE A 236 5.26 -19.15 -0.34
CA PHE A 236 6.02 -20.04 0.55
C PHE A 236 7.48 -20.22 0.09
N PRO A 237 8.41 -20.58 0.99
CA PRO A 237 9.82 -20.82 0.64
C PRO A 237 10.02 -21.93 -0.41
N SER A 238 9.12 -22.92 -0.42
CA SER A 238 9.12 -24.00 -1.41
C SER A 238 8.85 -23.53 -2.84
N GLY A 239 8.48 -22.26 -3.03
CA GLY A 239 8.00 -21.71 -4.31
C GLY A 239 6.51 -21.93 -4.54
N ARG A 240 5.81 -22.63 -3.64
CA ARG A 240 4.35 -22.74 -3.66
C ARG A 240 3.71 -21.37 -3.46
N ILE A 241 2.64 -21.12 -4.21
CA ILE A 241 1.79 -19.93 -4.06
C ILE A 241 0.39 -20.42 -3.72
N GLU A 242 -0.19 -19.87 -2.66
CA GLU A 242 -1.56 -20.13 -2.24
C GLU A 242 -2.38 -18.84 -2.19
N TYR A 243 -3.69 -19.00 -2.05
CA TYR A 243 -4.63 -17.90 -1.83
C TYR A 243 -5.46 -18.16 -0.57
N ALA A 244 -5.72 -17.11 0.21
CA ALA A 244 -6.64 -17.14 1.34
C ALA A 244 -7.56 -15.90 1.31
N GLY A 245 -8.86 -16.12 1.56
CA GLY A 245 -9.90 -15.09 1.45
C GLY A 245 -11.07 -15.50 0.55
N PRO A 246 -12.00 -14.59 0.25
CA PRO A 246 -12.01 -13.19 0.69
C PRO A 246 -12.56 -13.02 2.12
N ALA A 247 -13.18 -14.05 2.70
CA ALA A 247 -13.78 -13.93 4.03
C ALA A 247 -12.74 -14.12 5.13
N ALA A 248 -12.91 -13.40 6.24
CA ALA A 248 -12.06 -13.55 7.43
C ALA A 248 -11.95 -15.02 7.91
N ALA A 249 -13.05 -15.78 7.82
CA ALA A 249 -13.09 -17.19 8.19
C ALA A 249 -12.21 -18.09 7.30
N ASP A 250 -12.09 -17.76 6.01
CA ASP A 250 -11.22 -18.50 5.08
C ASP A 250 -9.74 -18.26 5.41
N ILE A 251 -9.40 -17.02 5.78
CA ILE A 251 -8.05 -16.67 6.24
C ILE A 251 -7.75 -17.39 7.57
N GLU A 252 -8.69 -17.41 8.51
CA GLU A 252 -8.53 -18.12 9.77
C GLU A 252 -8.34 -19.64 9.56
N ALA A 253 -9.14 -20.25 8.69
CA ALA A 253 -8.99 -21.66 8.33
C ALA A 253 -7.65 -21.95 7.65
N PHE A 254 -7.18 -21.06 6.79
CA PHE A 254 -5.86 -21.13 6.18
C PHE A 254 -4.75 -21.09 7.23
N TYR A 255 -4.80 -20.15 8.18
CA TYR A 255 -3.83 -20.04 9.26
C TYR A 255 -3.80 -21.30 10.12
N LYS A 256 -4.96 -21.85 10.52
CA LYS A 256 -5.03 -23.11 11.29
C LYS A 256 -4.37 -24.28 10.58
N LYS A 257 -4.47 -24.32 9.25
CA LYS A 257 -3.90 -25.39 8.42
C LYS A 257 -2.40 -25.21 8.19
N GLU A 258 -1.98 -24.03 7.77
CA GLU A 258 -0.63 -23.79 7.23
C GLU A 258 0.35 -23.26 8.29
N PHE A 259 -0.17 -22.63 9.35
CA PHE A 259 0.60 -22.07 10.47
C PHE A 259 0.00 -22.52 11.82
N PRO A 260 -0.08 -23.84 12.08
CA PRO A 260 -0.74 -24.35 13.28
C PRO A 260 -0.10 -23.76 14.56
N GLY A 261 -0.95 -23.27 15.46
CA GLY A 261 -0.51 -22.61 16.70
C GLY A 261 -0.31 -21.10 16.58
N ARG A 262 -0.22 -20.55 15.36
CA ARG A 262 -0.11 -19.09 15.16
C ARG A 262 -1.44 -18.40 15.46
N THR A 263 -1.46 -17.55 16.48
CA THR A 263 -2.59 -16.67 16.78
C THR A 263 -2.27 -15.24 16.34
N LEU A 264 -3.29 -14.51 15.87
CA LEU A 264 -3.18 -13.06 15.73
C LEU A 264 -3.03 -12.41 17.09
N PHE A 265 -2.46 -11.20 17.09
CA PHE A 265 -2.15 -10.47 18.31
C PHE A 265 -3.39 -10.28 19.20
N ARG A 266 -3.45 -10.90 20.38
CA ARG A 266 -4.38 -10.47 21.43
C ARG A 266 -3.73 -9.34 22.22
N LYS A 267 -4.52 -8.31 22.55
CA LYS A 267 -4.05 -7.10 23.28
C LYS A 267 -3.28 -7.42 24.56
N ASP A 268 -3.57 -8.58 25.16
CA ASP A 268 -3.09 -9.02 26.46
C ASP A 268 -2.12 -10.22 26.39
N GLU A 269 -1.72 -10.67 25.18
CA GLU A 269 -0.75 -11.76 25.00
C GLU A 269 0.69 -11.23 24.95
N PRO A 270 1.67 -12.01 25.45
CA PRO A 270 3.08 -11.61 25.47
C PRO A 270 3.64 -11.53 24.04
N ALA A 271 3.71 -10.32 23.50
CA ALA A 271 4.54 -10.02 22.34
C ALA A 271 5.95 -9.65 22.84
N LEU A 272 6.99 -10.21 22.23
CA LEU A 272 8.36 -9.72 22.44
C LEU A 272 8.47 -8.33 21.80
N ASP A 273 8.24 -7.29 22.57
CA ASP A 273 8.28 -5.90 22.11
C ASP A 273 9.74 -5.44 21.98
N ILE A 274 10.26 -5.42 20.75
CA ILE A 274 11.58 -4.87 20.44
C ILE A 274 11.41 -3.40 20.03
N LYS A 275 12.13 -2.49 20.71
CA LYS A 275 12.30 -1.09 20.28
C LYS A 275 13.57 -0.97 19.44
N GLY A 276 13.47 -0.39 18.25
CA GLY A 276 14.62 -0.04 17.40
C GLY A 276 14.81 -0.90 16.15
N SER A 277 15.93 -0.69 15.47
CA SER A 277 16.28 -1.29 14.18
C SER A 277 16.70 -2.75 14.34
N TYR A 278 15.76 -3.66 14.63
CA TYR A 278 16.02 -5.08 14.45
C TYR A 278 16.07 -5.37 12.95
N VAL A 279 17.29 -5.52 12.43
CA VAL A 279 17.62 -6.27 11.22
C VAL A 279 17.76 -7.72 11.67
N SER A 280 17.27 -8.68 10.90
CA SER A 280 17.51 -10.09 11.24
C SER A 280 19.02 -10.27 11.47
N PRO A 281 19.46 -10.93 12.56
CA PRO A 281 20.86 -11.28 12.69
C PRO A 281 21.24 -12.03 11.42
N GLY A 282 22.21 -11.50 10.67
CA GLY A 282 22.78 -12.26 9.58
C GLY A 282 23.23 -13.60 10.16
N ALA A 283 22.86 -14.70 9.49
CA ALA A 283 23.58 -15.94 9.72
C ALA A 283 25.07 -15.62 9.52
N LEU A 284 25.85 -15.71 10.59
CA LEU A 284 27.31 -15.80 10.52
C LEU A 284 27.69 -17.08 9.79
#